data_AF-A0A7S7SPX5-F1
#
_entry.id   AF-A0A7S7SPX5-F1
#
_cell.length_a   1.000
_cell.length_b   1.000
_cell.length_c   1.000
_cell.angle_alpha   90.00
_cell.angle_beta   90.00
_cell.angle_gamma   90.00
#
_symmetry.space_group_name_H-M   'P 1'
#
loop_
_entity.id
_entity.type
_entity.pdbx_description
1 polymer ?
#
loop_
_entity_poly.entity_id
_entity_poly.type
_entity_poly.pdbx_seq_one_letter_code
_entity_poly.pdbx_strand_id
1 'polypeptide(L)'
;MSPNDRLDRDAALQLARPFAPGEPAGTPAYQPPYGEAEAEVPTGPQAGAAGPQPALAGTGFTYRHDWGQRRGQWVLRLGWDAVTPRSQVFVAIGEGAPGGPDAGKLIGSARYTLHNVAPRAGGVDIWVDIESSADTPLYADYLIVNPDAGGPRTVSVTVHRHGSVALSDAEADRILADMGAILENDDSGPDLATPVRFVRNGAVRVLPTTVPGTIQTAADLNALLSAGSGIKIVQAIRWCGGPGDSIIGCAPVGSASVNVAAVRFTPDQEGLIWVHEYGHNCGLGHRTDDLRAVMYPSVGVDHNVVNDAESAAYLAGPLNVTGTLMPAGGCACDAGGLQAPGDVRDFVSQHWIEGVPWELASQFVEADARLLLDWLVNEPEQHEEFLTQIVATLGYIGSEIAVGPLIDFVQGPRAGRAVFNAKNTALIRLGDLANRTGSRAALDFLARVAGDMGTARALATPQATVEAAAAAKAGPDVVAPTLDTLGAELAVAATFGLALAGTAQSQQAVEALRADPNAFATVNQAAQEAAQIAATVRAKGRQAYYRMKAEHRHHL
;
A
#
# COMPACT_ATOMS: atom_id res chain seq x y z
N MET A 1 46.33 -3.19 30.18
CA MET A 1 45.57 -4.33 30.77
C MET A 1 44.29 -4.44 29.99
N SER A 2 44.09 -5.57 29.30
CA SER A 2 42.95 -5.82 28.40
C SER A 2 41.69 -6.10 29.24
N PRO A 3 40.47 -5.73 28.79
CA PRO A 3 39.20 -5.99 29.48
C PRO A 3 38.86 -7.47 29.74
N ASN A 4 39.69 -8.44 29.34
CA ASN A 4 39.39 -9.87 29.41
C ASN A 4 39.70 -10.57 30.74
N ASP A 5 40.31 -9.91 31.74
CA ASP A 5 40.86 -10.61 32.91
C ASP A 5 39.93 -10.69 34.15
N ARG A 6 38.61 -10.44 34.04
CA ARG A 6 37.74 -10.32 35.24
C ARG A 6 36.41 -11.08 35.30
N LEU A 7 36.12 -12.01 34.39
CA LEU A 7 34.86 -12.76 34.42
C LEU A 7 35.11 -14.26 34.29
N ASP A 8 35.63 -14.93 35.32
CA ASP A 8 35.92 -16.37 35.16
C ASP A 8 35.87 -17.24 36.41
N ARG A 9 34.94 -17.00 37.34
CA ARG A 9 34.75 -17.94 38.46
C ARG A 9 33.38 -18.57 38.69
N ASP A 10 32.27 -18.05 38.15
CA ASP A 10 30.94 -18.57 38.52
C ASP A 10 29.97 -18.92 37.36
N ALA A 11 30.43 -19.05 36.11
CA ALA A 11 29.50 -19.18 34.96
C ALA A 11 29.04 -20.61 34.58
N ALA A 12 29.54 -21.67 35.24
CA ALA A 12 29.21 -23.05 34.87
C ALA A 12 28.40 -23.73 35.98
N LEU A 13 27.09 -23.91 35.74
CA LEU A 13 26.24 -24.75 36.58
C LEU A 13 26.35 -26.20 36.10
N GLN A 14 26.98 -27.04 36.92
CA GLN A 14 26.98 -28.48 36.72
C GLN A 14 25.60 -29.00 37.13
N LEU A 15 24.82 -29.51 36.18
CA LEU A 15 23.54 -30.13 36.49
C LEU A 15 23.83 -31.48 37.15
N ALA A 16 23.49 -31.61 38.43
CA ALA A 16 23.56 -32.89 39.12
C ALA A 16 22.58 -33.86 38.43
N ARG A 17 23.11 -34.87 37.71
CA ARG A 17 22.30 -36.01 37.30
C ARG A 17 21.84 -36.74 38.56
N PRO A 18 20.54 -37.02 38.76
CA PRO A 18 20.11 -37.99 39.75
C PRO A 18 20.46 -39.38 39.20
N PHE A 19 21.71 -39.82 39.38
CA PHE A 19 22.06 -41.22 39.15
C PHE A 19 21.69 -42.00 40.41
N ALA A 20 20.65 -42.84 40.32
CA ALA A 20 20.37 -43.83 41.34
C ALA A 20 21.52 -44.88 41.33
N PRO A 21 22.10 -45.25 42.48
CA PRO A 21 23.14 -46.27 42.53
C PRO A 21 22.48 -47.65 42.32
N GLY A 22 22.71 -48.26 41.15
CA GLY A 22 22.23 -49.63 40.90
C GLY A 22 22.19 -50.13 39.44
N GLU A 23 22.44 -49.29 38.42
CA GLU A 23 22.44 -49.80 37.04
C GLU A 23 23.79 -50.44 36.65
N PRO A 24 23.77 -51.66 36.08
CA PRO A 24 24.98 -52.39 35.71
C PRO A 24 25.70 -51.73 34.52
N ALA A 25 27.02 -51.59 34.66
CA ALA A 25 27.93 -51.21 33.58
C ALA A 25 28.04 -52.36 32.55
N GLY A 26 27.07 -52.41 31.64
CA GLY A 26 27.11 -53.25 30.45
C GLY A 26 26.52 -52.47 29.30
N THR A 27 27.35 -51.73 28.56
CA THR A 27 26.95 -51.20 27.25
C THR A 27 26.70 -52.39 26.31
N PRO A 28 25.47 -52.60 25.81
CA PRO A 28 25.30 -53.35 24.58
C PRO A 28 26.04 -52.57 23.48
N ALA A 29 26.61 -53.27 22.51
CA ALA A 29 27.07 -52.62 21.28
C ALA A 29 25.89 -51.85 20.66
N TYR A 30 25.88 -50.54 20.82
CA TYR A 30 24.91 -49.65 20.22
C TYR A 30 25.21 -49.60 18.72
N GLN A 31 24.51 -50.42 17.93
CA GLN A 31 24.27 -50.13 16.51
C GLN A 31 23.11 -49.15 16.46
N PRO A 32 23.34 -47.88 16.10
CA PRO A 32 22.23 -46.96 15.92
C PRO A 32 21.42 -47.36 14.68
N PRO A 33 20.10 -47.19 14.71
CA PRO A 33 19.31 -47.07 13.49
C PRO A 33 19.39 -45.61 13.03
N TYR A 34 20.58 -45.11 12.68
CA TYR A 34 20.63 -43.87 11.91
C TYR A 34 20.46 -44.27 10.45
N GLY A 35 19.27 -44.00 9.90
CA GLY A 35 19.15 -43.89 8.46
C GLY A 35 20.00 -42.71 8.02
N GLU A 36 21.03 -42.96 7.21
CA GLU A 36 21.69 -41.91 6.46
C GLU A 36 20.67 -41.34 5.48
N ALA A 37 20.17 -40.14 5.77
CA ALA A 37 19.39 -39.35 4.83
C ALA A 37 20.35 -38.35 4.18
N GLU A 38 20.93 -38.73 3.05
CA GLU A 38 21.55 -37.77 2.14
C GLU A 38 20.42 -36.99 1.47
N ALA A 39 20.23 -35.74 1.88
CA ALA A 39 19.42 -34.79 1.14
C ALA A 39 20.32 -34.18 0.05
N GLU A 40 20.06 -34.51 -1.21
CA GLU A 40 20.64 -33.77 -2.33
C GLU A 40 20.18 -32.31 -2.23
N VAL A 41 21.12 -31.41 -1.94
CA VAL A 41 20.87 -29.97 -2.12
C VAL A 41 20.55 -29.79 -3.61
N PRO A 42 19.38 -29.26 -3.99
CA PRO A 42 19.02 -29.12 -5.39
C PRO A 42 20.13 -28.35 -6.11
N THR A 43 20.79 -29.02 -7.06
CA THR A 43 21.74 -28.40 -7.99
C THR A 43 20.96 -27.63 -9.06
N GLY A 44 20.08 -26.74 -8.61
CA GLY A 44 19.45 -25.73 -9.46
C GLY A 44 20.47 -24.63 -9.78
N PRO A 45 20.39 -24.00 -10.96
CA PRO A 45 21.33 -22.98 -11.35
C PRO A 45 21.18 -21.75 -10.44
N GLN A 46 22.31 -21.21 -9.99
CA GLN A 46 22.49 -19.92 -9.29
C GLN A 46 22.50 -19.92 -7.74
N ALA A 47 23.41 -20.70 -7.13
CA ALA A 47 24.01 -20.28 -5.85
C ALA A 47 24.98 -19.08 -6.00
N GLY A 48 25.09 -18.48 -7.19
CA GLY A 48 26.06 -17.42 -7.52
C GLY A 48 25.49 -16.00 -7.63
N ALA A 49 24.22 -15.76 -7.30
CA ALA A 49 23.63 -14.41 -7.43
C ALA A 49 22.54 -14.07 -6.41
N ALA A 50 22.19 -14.96 -5.48
CA ALA A 50 21.32 -14.58 -4.38
C ALA A 50 22.13 -13.72 -3.40
N GLY A 51 21.74 -12.46 -3.22
CA GLY A 51 22.27 -11.62 -2.15
C GLY A 51 22.14 -12.32 -0.79
N PRO A 52 22.90 -11.88 0.25
CA PRO A 52 22.79 -12.47 1.57
C PRO A 52 21.31 -12.54 1.98
N GLN A 53 20.88 -13.72 2.46
CA GLN A 53 19.53 -13.91 2.98
C GLN A 53 19.23 -12.77 3.97
N PRO A 54 18.07 -12.08 3.90
CA PRO A 54 17.77 -10.94 4.78
C PRO A 54 17.94 -11.27 6.27
N ALA A 55 17.71 -12.53 6.65
CA ALA A 55 17.93 -13.06 7.99
C ALA A 55 19.39 -12.97 8.46
N LEU A 56 20.36 -12.96 7.55
CA LEU A 56 21.79 -12.83 7.84
C LEU A 56 22.33 -11.41 7.57
N ALA A 57 21.45 -10.45 7.22
CA ALA A 57 21.81 -9.05 7.07
C ALA A 57 21.73 -8.35 8.43
N GLY A 58 22.78 -7.61 8.79
CA GLY A 58 22.85 -6.87 10.05
C GLY A 58 24.28 -6.75 10.56
N THR A 59 24.41 -6.24 11.78
CA THR A 59 25.71 -6.25 12.48
C THR A 59 25.97 -7.62 13.09
N GLY A 60 27.22 -7.95 13.39
CA GLY A 60 27.53 -9.26 13.96
C GLY A 60 28.99 -9.37 14.37
N PHE A 61 29.31 -10.46 15.04
CA PHE A 61 30.68 -10.78 15.40
C PHE A 61 30.89 -12.28 15.53
N THR A 62 32.15 -12.69 15.49
CA THR A 62 32.57 -14.04 15.82
C THR A 62 33.32 -14.04 17.14
N TYR A 63 33.22 -15.14 17.88
CA TYR A 63 33.92 -15.31 19.14
C TYR A 63 34.27 -16.78 19.37
N ARG A 64 35.49 -17.05 19.84
CA ARG A 64 35.91 -18.38 20.32
C ARG A 64 36.02 -18.33 21.84
N HIS A 65 35.28 -19.21 22.51
CA HIS A 65 35.39 -19.45 23.93
C HIS A 65 36.31 -20.64 24.22
N ASP A 66 37.34 -20.44 25.04
CA ASP A 66 38.05 -21.55 25.68
C ASP A 66 37.28 -21.99 26.91
N TRP A 67 36.59 -23.12 26.80
CA TRP A 67 35.75 -23.66 27.87
C TRP A 67 36.54 -24.59 28.81
N GLY A 68 37.83 -24.79 28.54
CA GLY A 68 38.72 -25.64 29.32
C GLY A 68 38.34 -27.12 29.28
N GLN A 69 38.82 -27.85 30.29
CA GLN A 69 38.66 -29.30 30.42
C GLN A 69 37.24 -29.64 30.90
N ARG A 70 36.46 -30.38 30.09
CA ARG A 70 35.06 -30.73 30.38
C ARG A 70 34.72 -32.16 29.95
N ARG A 71 33.71 -32.75 30.62
CA ARG A 71 33.01 -34.00 30.24
C ARG A 71 31.58 -34.00 30.79
N GLY A 72 30.67 -34.74 30.17
CA GLY A 72 29.26 -34.81 30.57
C GLY A 72 28.44 -33.58 30.17
N GLN A 73 27.36 -33.31 30.89
CA GLN A 73 26.38 -32.26 30.54
C GLN A 73 26.67 -30.92 31.20
N TRP A 74 26.66 -29.86 30.40
CA TRP A 74 26.94 -28.51 30.86
C TRP A 74 26.04 -27.48 30.19
N VAL A 75 25.69 -26.44 30.96
CA VAL A 75 25.13 -25.19 30.44
C VAL A 75 26.22 -24.12 30.53
N LEU A 76 26.57 -23.54 29.38
CA LEU A 76 27.45 -22.37 29.33
C LEU A 76 26.61 -21.13 29.12
N ARG A 77 26.84 -20.12 29.97
CA ARG A 77 26.21 -18.81 29.86
C ARG A 77 27.27 -17.77 29.61
N LEU A 78 27.21 -17.12 28.45
CA LEU A 78 28.12 -16.04 28.09
C LEU A 78 27.37 -14.71 28.11
N GLY A 79 28.02 -13.67 28.63
CA GLY A 79 27.48 -12.31 28.69
C GLY A 79 28.06 -11.43 27.60
N TRP A 80 27.21 -10.93 26.71
CA TRP A 80 27.57 -9.98 25.66
C TRP A 80 26.45 -8.96 25.50
N ASP A 81 26.70 -7.70 25.84
CA ASP A 81 25.72 -6.62 25.74
C ASP A 81 25.20 -6.41 24.31
N ALA A 82 26.00 -6.84 23.31
CA ALA A 82 25.62 -6.81 21.90
C ALA A 82 24.61 -7.89 21.50
N VAL A 83 24.34 -8.90 22.33
CA VAL A 83 23.36 -9.97 22.04
C VAL A 83 21.99 -9.62 22.62
N THR A 84 20.96 -9.82 21.82
CA THR A 84 19.55 -9.62 22.18
C THR A 84 18.78 -10.92 21.98
N PRO A 85 17.54 -11.03 22.49
CA PRO A 85 16.68 -12.19 22.18
C PRO A 85 16.42 -12.41 20.68
N ARG A 86 16.65 -11.39 19.82
CA ARG A 86 16.46 -11.47 18.36
C ARG A 86 17.72 -11.86 17.60
N SER A 87 18.87 -11.93 18.27
CA SER A 87 20.13 -12.32 17.64
C SER A 87 20.03 -13.75 17.11
N GLN A 88 20.50 -14.00 15.89
CA GLN A 88 20.69 -15.34 15.37
C GLN A 88 22.08 -15.81 15.77
N VAL A 89 22.13 -16.88 16.56
CA VAL A 89 23.38 -17.40 17.12
C VAL A 89 23.63 -18.80 16.61
N PHE A 90 24.74 -18.97 15.92
CA PHE A 90 25.23 -20.27 15.46
C PHE A 90 26.43 -20.67 16.31
N VAL A 91 26.43 -21.90 16.79
CA VAL A 91 27.44 -22.41 17.70
C VAL A 91 28.04 -23.69 17.17
N ALA A 92 29.36 -23.73 17.06
CA ALA A 92 30.12 -24.93 16.75
C ALA A 92 30.96 -25.35 17.95
N ILE A 93 30.87 -26.61 18.36
CA ILE A 93 31.59 -27.18 19.50
C ILE A 93 32.65 -28.17 18.97
N GLY A 94 33.83 -28.22 19.59
CA GLY A 94 34.82 -29.25 19.29
C GLY A 94 36.05 -29.24 20.21
N GLU A 95 36.86 -30.30 20.09
CA GLU A 95 38.10 -30.47 20.87
C GLU A 95 39.12 -29.39 20.51
N GLY A 96 39.70 -28.76 21.53
CA GLY A 96 40.80 -27.82 21.34
C GLY A 96 42.08 -28.54 20.92
N ALA A 97 42.73 -28.04 19.87
CA ALA A 97 44.03 -28.56 19.47
C ALA A 97 45.13 -28.18 20.48
N PRO A 98 46.17 -29.02 20.67
CA PRO A 98 47.34 -28.65 21.47
C PRO A 98 47.98 -27.36 20.95
N GLY A 99 48.16 -26.37 21.81
CA GLY A 99 48.71 -25.06 21.45
C GLY A 99 47.79 -23.86 21.74
N GLY A 100 46.58 -24.10 22.24
CA GLY A 100 45.65 -23.05 22.67
C GLY A 100 44.61 -22.67 21.62
N PRO A 101 43.78 -21.63 21.87
CA PRO A 101 42.63 -21.28 21.03
C PRO A 101 42.96 -21.01 19.56
N ASP A 102 44.17 -20.53 19.26
CA ASP A 102 44.63 -20.24 17.90
C ASP A 102 45.06 -21.49 17.13
N ALA A 103 45.30 -22.60 17.82
CA ALA A 103 45.66 -23.88 17.19
C ALA A 103 44.45 -24.58 16.53
N GLY A 104 43.23 -24.05 16.72
CA GLY A 104 42.02 -24.58 16.11
C GLY A 104 41.38 -25.72 16.88
N LYS A 105 40.53 -26.48 16.19
CA LYS A 105 39.86 -27.67 16.70
C LYS A 105 40.40 -28.92 16.02
N LEU A 106 40.37 -30.05 16.72
CA LEU A 106 40.72 -31.36 16.17
C LEU A 106 39.55 -32.32 16.22
N ILE A 107 39.64 -33.41 15.44
CA ILE A 107 38.73 -34.55 15.52
C ILE A 107 39.39 -35.57 16.44
N GLY A 108 38.93 -35.64 17.69
CA GLY A 108 39.40 -36.61 18.68
C GLY A 108 38.37 -37.68 18.96
N SER A 109 38.46 -38.31 20.13
CA SER A 109 37.58 -39.42 20.52
C SER A 109 36.27 -38.99 21.19
N ALA A 110 36.12 -37.70 21.54
CA ALA A 110 34.92 -37.22 22.21
C ALA A 110 33.78 -36.95 21.22
N ARG A 111 32.54 -37.18 21.65
CA ARG A 111 31.32 -36.87 20.88
C ARG A 111 30.55 -35.75 21.54
N TYR A 112 29.94 -34.90 20.72
CA TYR A 112 29.27 -33.68 21.15
C TYR A 112 27.82 -33.67 20.70
N THR A 113 26.92 -33.36 21.63
CA THR A 113 25.54 -33.03 21.30
C THR A 113 25.25 -31.62 21.80
N LEU A 114 25.00 -30.68 20.87
CA LEU A 114 24.50 -29.34 21.19
C LEU A 114 22.97 -29.42 21.25
N HIS A 115 22.41 -29.38 22.46
CA HIS A 115 20.97 -29.51 22.69
C HIS A 115 20.21 -28.22 22.44
N ASN A 116 20.78 -27.07 22.83
CA ASN A 116 20.10 -25.79 22.71
C ASN A 116 21.09 -24.63 22.53
N VAL A 117 20.65 -23.61 21.80
CA VAL A 117 21.28 -22.29 21.68
C VAL A 117 20.20 -21.25 21.92
N ALA A 118 20.28 -20.55 23.04
CA ALA A 118 19.25 -19.62 23.50
C ALA A 118 19.85 -18.21 23.67
N PRO A 119 19.75 -17.33 22.65
CA PRO A 119 20.06 -15.92 22.83
C PRO A 119 19.11 -15.29 23.83
N ARG A 120 19.62 -14.37 24.64
CA ARG A 120 18.86 -13.58 25.62
C ARG A 120 19.39 -12.15 25.66
N ALA A 121 18.68 -11.27 26.35
CA ALA A 121 19.19 -9.92 26.57
C ALA A 121 20.56 -9.99 27.28
N GLY A 122 21.57 -9.42 26.64
CA GLY A 122 22.93 -9.36 27.16
C GLY A 122 23.69 -10.69 27.14
N GLY A 123 23.31 -11.69 26.32
CA GLY A 123 24.11 -12.92 26.23
C GLY A 123 23.48 -14.10 25.49
N VAL A 124 24.15 -15.24 25.55
CA VAL A 124 23.66 -16.52 25.02
C VAL A 124 23.90 -17.63 26.03
N ASP A 125 22.93 -18.54 26.11
CA ASP A 125 23.05 -19.77 26.86
C ASP A 125 23.09 -20.96 25.88
N ILE A 126 24.04 -21.87 26.05
CA ILE A 126 24.09 -23.12 25.29
C ILE A 126 24.06 -24.33 26.22
N TRP A 127 23.45 -25.42 25.76
CA TRP A 127 23.46 -26.70 26.48
C TRP A 127 24.16 -27.76 25.63
N VAL A 128 25.23 -28.34 26.17
CA VAL A 128 26.06 -29.33 25.49
C VAL A 128 26.20 -30.59 26.35
N ASP A 129 26.14 -31.76 25.71
CA ASP A 129 26.60 -33.03 26.27
C ASP A 129 27.92 -33.46 25.59
N ILE A 130 28.87 -33.92 26.41
CA ILE A 130 30.23 -34.28 26.00
C ILE A 130 30.48 -35.72 26.43
N GLU A 131 30.42 -36.64 25.47
CA GLU A 131 30.72 -38.04 25.70
C GLU A 131 32.22 -38.29 25.47
N SER A 132 32.97 -38.41 26.56
CA SER A 132 34.41 -38.68 26.55
C SER A 132 34.81 -39.55 27.74
N SER A 133 35.87 -40.35 27.58
CA SER A 133 36.43 -41.17 28.66
C SER A 133 37.29 -40.35 29.65
N ALA A 134 37.69 -39.14 29.27
CA ALA A 134 38.46 -38.21 30.09
C ALA A 134 37.92 -36.79 29.95
N ASP A 135 38.34 -35.88 30.83
CA ASP A 135 38.10 -34.46 30.59
C ASP A 135 38.89 -34.03 29.34
N THR A 136 38.21 -33.32 28.45
CA THR A 136 38.75 -32.93 27.14
C THR A 136 38.73 -31.41 27.01
N PRO A 137 39.78 -30.77 26.46
CA PRO A 137 39.78 -29.32 26.22
C PRO A 137 38.73 -28.98 25.17
N LEU A 138 37.85 -28.04 25.47
CA LEU A 138 36.68 -27.74 24.64
C LEU A 138 36.66 -26.30 24.17
N TYR A 139 36.48 -26.09 22.87
CA TYR A 139 36.26 -24.77 22.28
C TYR A 139 34.84 -24.63 21.72
N ALA A 140 34.20 -23.51 22.02
CA ALA A 140 32.93 -23.11 21.44
C ALA A 140 33.12 -21.89 20.54
N ASP A 141 32.79 -22.03 19.25
CA ASP A 141 32.84 -20.95 18.28
C ASP A 141 31.43 -20.43 18.06
N TYR A 142 31.28 -19.11 18.13
CA TYR A 142 30.04 -18.39 17.94
C TYR A 142 30.14 -17.58 16.66
N LEU A 143 29.11 -17.67 15.82
CA LEU A 143 28.76 -16.66 14.83
C LEU A 143 27.46 -16.02 15.29
N ILE A 144 27.52 -14.73 15.59
CA ILE A 144 26.37 -13.96 16.04
C ILE A 144 26.02 -12.98 14.93
N VAL A 145 24.79 -13.10 14.45
CA VAL A 145 24.16 -12.10 13.60
C VAL A 145 23.14 -11.39 14.45
N ASN A 146 23.34 -10.10 14.66
CA ASN A 146 22.32 -9.21 15.17
C ASN A 146 21.57 -8.67 13.95
N PRO A 147 20.41 -9.25 13.60
CA PRO A 147 19.57 -8.61 12.60
C PRO A 147 19.33 -7.17 13.09
N ASP A 148 19.40 -6.20 12.18
CA ASP A 148 19.15 -4.80 12.55
C ASP A 148 17.87 -4.76 13.39
N ALA A 149 17.98 -4.27 14.62
CA ALA A 149 16.96 -4.46 15.67
C ALA A 149 15.68 -3.66 15.42
N GLY A 150 15.38 -3.29 14.17
CA GLY A 150 14.21 -2.49 13.82
C GLY A 150 14.28 -1.11 14.43
N GLY A 151 15.45 -0.45 14.41
CA GLY A 151 15.47 1.00 14.59
C GLY A 151 14.56 1.64 13.54
N PRO A 152 13.94 2.81 13.81
CA PRO A 152 12.94 3.38 12.93
C PRO A 152 13.49 3.46 11.51
N ARG A 153 12.87 2.72 10.59
CA ARG A 153 13.23 2.81 9.19
C ARG A 153 12.93 4.24 8.75
N THR A 154 13.96 4.97 8.34
CA THR A 154 13.74 6.31 7.78
C THR A 154 13.56 6.22 6.26
N VAL A 155 12.39 6.63 5.78
CA VAL A 155 12.07 6.76 4.35
C VAL A 155 12.22 8.22 3.96
N SER A 156 13.17 8.50 3.06
CA SER A 156 13.39 9.85 2.51
C SER A 156 12.53 10.05 1.25
N VAL A 157 11.60 11.01 1.29
CA VAL A 157 10.53 11.18 0.30
C VAL A 157 10.65 12.54 -0.38
N THR A 158 10.76 12.56 -1.71
CA THR A 158 10.56 13.82 -2.47
C THR A 158 9.06 14.14 -2.49
N VAL A 159 8.70 15.40 -2.26
CA VAL A 159 7.30 15.85 -2.33
C VAL A 159 7.16 16.86 -3.46
N HIS A 160 6.17 16.65 -4.32
CA HIS A 160 5.84 17.51 -5.45
C HIS A 160 4.40 18.01 -5.30
N ARG A 161 4.13 19.21 -5.84
CA ARG A 161 2.79 19.77 -5.98
C ARG A 161 2.56 20.28 -7.40
N HIS A 162 1.35 20.19 -7.91
CA HIS A 162 0.96 20.91 -9.11
C HIS A 162 0.88 22.42 -8.82
N GLY A 163 1.10 23.26 -9.84
CA GLY A 163 1.07 24.71 -9.69
C GLY A 163 -0.28 25.28 -9.21
N SER A 164 -1.38 24.54 -9.40
CA SER A 164 -2.72 24.92 -8.89
C SER A 164 -3.00 24.48 -7.46
N VAL A 165 -2.05 23.83 -6.79
CA VAL A 165 -2.23 23.31 -5.43
C VAL A 165 -1.31 24.03 -4.46
N ALA A 166 -1.88 24.49 -3.34
CA ALA A 166 -1.12 24.99 -2.20
C ALA A 166 -0.59 23.82 -1.36
N LEU A 167 0.72 23.77 -1.15
CA LEU A 167 1.38 22.87 -0.21
C LEU A 167 2.73 23.47 0.17
N SER A 168 2.90 23.78 1.45
CA SER A 168 4.16 24.32 1.98
C SER A 168 5.09 23.20 2.46
N ASP A 169 6.37 23.53 2.62
CA ASP A 169 7.38 22.65 3.23
C ASP A 169 6.96 22.15 4.62
N ALA A 170 6.50 23.05 5.50
CA ALA A 170 6.08 22.71 6.85
C ALA A 170 4.84 21.82 6.87
N GLU A 171 3.92 22.03 5.94
CA GLU A 171 2.72 21.22 5.82
C GLU A 171 3.02 19.83 5.26
N ALA A 172 3.92 19.71 4.28
CA ALA A 172 4.41 18.43 3.81
C ALA A 172 5.15 17.66 4.92
N ASP A 173 5.98 18.34 5.73
CA ASP A 173 6.68 17.74 6.86
C ASP A 173 5.71 17.23 7.93
N ARG A 174 4.63 17.98 8.21
CA ARG A 174 3.54 17.54 9.10
C ARG A 174 2.89 16.27 8.56
N ILE A 175 2.46 16.25 7.30
CA ILE A 175 1.78 15.08 6.70
C ILE A 175 2.70 13.84 6.72
N LEU A 176 4.00 14.00 6.42
CA LEU A 176 4.98 12.91 6.51
C LEU A 176 5.18 12.43 7.96
N ALA A 177 5.14 13.33 8.94
CA ALA A 177 5.16 12.95 10.35
C ALA A 177 3.91 12.16 10.73
N ASP A 178 2.73 12.58 10.26
CA ASP A 178 1.47 11.89 10.49
C ASP A 178 1.49 10.47 9.90
N MET A 179 2.06 10.26 8.70
CA MET A 179 2.28 8.93 8.13
C MET A 179 3.05 8.01 9.07
N GLY A 180 4.12 8.52 9.71
CA GLY A 180 4.92 7.73 10.65
C GLY A 180 4.16 7.46 11.95
N ALA A 181 3.48 8.47 12.49
CA ALA A 181 2.69 8.34 13.71
C ALA A 181 1.56 7.31 13.58
N ILE A 182 0.93 7.20 12.39
CA ILE A 182 -0.09 6.19 12.11
C ILE A 182 0.47 4.76 12.20
N LEU A 183 1.73 4.55 11.81
CA LEU A 183 2.35 3.22 11.84
C LEU A 183 3.01 2.90 13.19
N GLU A 184 3.43 3.91 13.96
CA GLU A 184 4.26 3.73 15.16
C GLU A 184 3.48 3.35 16.43
N ASN A 185 2.17 3.55 16.47
CA ASN A 185 1.36 3.25 17.65
C ASN A 185 0.87 1.79 17.63
N ASP A 186 0.66 1.22 18.82
CA ASP A 186 -0.09 -0.03 19.03
C ASP A 186 -1.44 0.39 19.62
N ASP A 187 -2.42 0.59 18.73
CA ASP A 187 -3.72 1.17 19.05
C ASP A 187 -4.80 0.10 19.32
N SER A 188 -4.48 -1.19 19.13
CA SER A 188 -5.39 -2.31 19.42
C SER A 188 -4.69 -3.67 19.41
N GLY A 189 -5.29 -4.70 20.00
CA GLY A 189 -4.71 -6.06 20.06
C GLY A 189 -4.21 -6.69 18.74
N PRO A 190 -4.85 -6.47 17.57
CA PRO A 190 -4.33 -6.94 16.27
C PRO A 190 -3.34 -5.98 15.59
N ASP A 191 -3.09 -4.81 16.18
CA ASP A 191 -2.18 -3.79 15.64
C ASP A 191 -0.73 -4.08 15.98
N LEU A 192 0.17 -3.79 15.07
CA LEU A 192 1.60 -3.96 15.25
C LEU A 192 2.31 -2.63 15.01
N ALA A 193 2.87 -2.09 16.09
CA ALA A 193 3.76 -0.94 16.04
C ALA A 193 4.89 -1.19 15.03
N THR A 194 4.87 -0.39 13.96
CA THR A 194 5.70 -0.51 12.77
C THR A 194 6.59 0.72 12.67
N PRO A 195 7.83 0.67 13.18
CA PRO A 195 8.66 1.86 13.35
C PRO A 195 9.21 2.33 11.99
N VAL A 196 8.41 3.11 11.27
CA VAL A 196 8.76 3.70 9.97
C VAL A 196 8.54 5.20 10.05
N ARG A 197 9.63 5.94 9.88
CA ARG A 197 9.64 7.40 9.89
C ARG A 197 9.76 7.94 8.47
N PHE A 198 8.86 8.81 8.07
CA PHE A 198 8.97 9.52 6.79
C PHE A 198 9.58 10.90 6.99
N VAL A 199 10.53 11.26 6.13
CA VAL A 199 11.18 12.58 6.14
C VAL A 199 11.27 13.12 4.72
N ARG A 200 11.13 14.43 4.57
CA ARG A 200 11.17 15.06 3.25
C ARG A 200 12.60 15.14 2.70
N ASN A 201 12.76 14.84 1.42
CA ASN A 201 14.02 14.93 0.68
C ASN A 201 14.16 16.28 -0.06
N GLY A 202 14.48 17.33 0.70
CA GLY A 202 14.61 18.70 0.17
C GLY A 202 13.27 19.44 0.02
N ALA A 203 13.29 20.64 -0.56
CA ALA A 203 12.10 21.50 -0.74
C ALA A 203 10.94 20.82 -1.47
N VAL A 204 9.70 21.17 -1.15
CA VAL A 204 8.53 20.82 -1.97
C VAL A 204 8.72 21.40 -3.37
N ARG A 205 8.58 20.56 -4.40
CA ARG A 205 8.85 20.92 -5.80
C ARG A 205 7.55 21.17 -6.55
N VAL A 206 7.58 22.06 -7.53
CA VAL A 206 6.47 22.22 -8.48
C VAL A 206 6.63 21.19 -9.59
N LEU A 207 5.56 20.45 -9.90
CA LEU A 207 5.52 19.52 -11.02
C LEU A 207 5.75 20.25 -12.35
N PRO A 208 6.37 19.60 -13.35
CA PRO A 208 6.50 20.17 -14.68
C PRO A 208 5.14 20.55 -15.26
N THR A 209 5.08 21.62 -16.07
CA THR A 209 3.84 22.09 -16.70
C THR A 209 3.24 21.09 -17.72
N THR A 210 3.98 20.04 -18.07
CA THR A 210 3.50 18.91 -18.88
C THR A 210 2.62 17.95 -18.10
N VAL A 211 2.63 18.02 -16.76
CA VAL A 211 1.74 17.24 -15.89
C VAL A 211 0.49 18.07 -15.61
N PRO A 212 -0.71 17.62 -16.03
CA PRO A 212 -1.92 18.38 -15.79
C PRO A 212 -2.29 18.40 -14.30
N GLY A 213 -2.98 19.46 -13.87
CA GLY A 213 -3.50 19.56 -12.50
C GLY A 213 -4.60 18.55 -12.19
N THR A 214 -5.36 18.14 -13.19
CA THR A 214 -6.41 17.13 -13.07
C THR A 214 -6.03 15.93 -13.93
N ILE A 215 -5.89 14.76 -13.30
CA ILE A 215 -5.52 13.51 -13.96
C ILE A 215 -6.79 12.82 -14.47
N GLN A 216 -7.04 12.84 -15.78
CA GLN A 216 -8.33 12.36 -16.34
C GLN A 216 -8.18 11.20 -17.32
N THR A 217 -6.98 10.98 -17.86
CA THR A 217 -6.69 9.93 -18.85
C THR A 217 -5.52 9.07 -18.40
N ALA A 218 -5.33 7.92 -19.06
CA ALA A 218 -4.16 7.08 -18.82
C ALA A 218 -2.85 7.81 -19.10
N ALA A 219 -2.84 8.62 -20.16
CA ALA A 219 -1.67 9.44 -20.50
C ALA A 219 -1.35 10.50 -19.44
N ASP A 220 -2.36 11.11 -18.81
CA ASP A 220 -2.14 12.05 -17.70
C ASP A 220 -1.51 11.36 -16.49
N LEU A 221 -2.02 10.17 -16.14
CA LEU A 221 -1.48 9.37 -15.03
C LEU A 221 -0.05 8.95 -15.33
N ASN A 222 0.23 8.48 -16.54
CA ASN A 222 1.59 8.12 -16.96
C ASN A 222 2.55 9.32 -16.90
N ALA A 223 2.10 10.50 -17.33
CA ALA A 223 2.89 11.73 -17.23
C ALA A 223 3.18 12.09 -15.76
N LEU A 224 2.20 11.96 -14.87
CA LEU A 224 2.37 12.19 -13.44
C LEU A 224 3.35 11.19 -12.80
N LEU A 225 3.13 9.89 -13.02
CA LEU A 225 3.97 8.82 -12.46
C LEU A 225 5.40 8.85 -13.00
N SER A 226 5.61 9.39 -14.20
CA SER A 226 6.93 9.59 -14.81
C SER A 226 7.63 10.89 -14.40
N ALA A 227 6.97 11.80 -13.68
CA ALA A 227 7.51 13.11 -13.28
C ALA A 227 8.50 13.03 -12.09
N GLY A 228 9.21 11.91 -11.95
CA GLY A 228 10.13 11.59 -10.87
C GLY A 228 9.50 10.75 -9.76
N SER A 229 10.33 10.21 -8.86
CA SER A 229 9.83 9.51 -7.66
C SER A 229 9.39 10.51 -6.58
N GLY A 230 8.55 10.03 -5.66
CA GLY A 230 8.00 10.78 -4.54
C GLY A 230 6.49 10.82 -4.52
N ILE A 231 5.98 11.61 -3.58
CA ILE A 231 4.56 11.93 -3.41
C ILE A 231 4.23 13.15 -4.28
N LYS A 232 3.15 13.09 -5.05
CA LYS A 232 2.77 14.10 -6.04
C LYS A 232 1.34 14.54 -5.81
N ILE A 233 1.19 15.81 -5.43
CA ILE A 233 -0.11 16.37 -5.09
C ILE A 233 -0.69 17.14 -6.27
N VAL A 234 -1.84 16.68 -6.75
CA VAL A 234 -2.57 17.24 -7.88
C VAL A 234 -3.90 17.82 -7.43
N GLN A 235 -4.57 18.57 -8.31
CA GLN A 235 -5.85 19.22 -8.00
C GLN A 235 -6.96 18.19 -7.86
N ALA A 236 -6.99 17.20 -8.75
CA ALA A 236 -7.96 16.11 -8.74
C ALA A 236 -7.41 14.88 -9.48
N ILE A 237 -7.80 13.69 -9.02
CA ILE A 237 -7.55 12.42 -9.71
C ILE A 237 -8.91 11.87 -10.16
N ARG A 238 -9.03 11.60 -11.45
CA ARG A 238 -10.23 11.00 -12.08
C ARG A 238 -9.88 9.76 -12.90
N TRP A 239 -8.60 9.40 -12.91
CA TRP A 239 -8.10 8.20 -13.57
C TRP A 239 -7.11 7.46 -12.66
N CYS A 240 -7.44 6.22 -12.34
CA CYS A 240 -6.56 5.27 -11.64
C CYS A 240 -6.90 3.85 -12.13
N GLY A 241 -6.32 3.47 -13.28
CA GLY A 241 -6.65 2.24 -14.02
C GLY A 241 -7.89 2.36 -14.93
N GLY A 242 -8.57 3.50 -14.91
CA GLY A 242 -9.77 3.80 -15.68
C GLY A 242 -10.50 5.02 -15.11
N PRO A 243 -11.54 5.52 -15.79
CA PRO A 243 -12.33 6.65 -15.31
C PRO A 243 -12.97 6.31 -13.96
N GLY A 244 -12.69 7.12 -12.95
CA GLY A 244 -13.13 6.94 -11.57
C GLY A 244 -13.83 8.16 -11.01
N ASP A 245 -14.54 7.93 -9.92
CA ASP A 245 -15.25 8.92 -9.12
C ASP A 245 -14.46 9.23 -7.85
N SER A 246 -14.28 10.51 -7.51
CA SER A 246 -13.67 10.97 -6.26
C SER A 246 -12.34 10.32 -5.83
N ILE A 247 -11.47 9.94 -6.77
CA ILE A 247 -10.18 9.32 -6.41
C ILE A 247 -9.34 10.35 -5.62
N ILE A 248 -9.02 10.04 -4.37
CA ILE A 248 -8.23 10.89 -3.47
C ILE A 248 -6.78 10.44 -3.35
N GLY A 249 -6.50 9.18 -3.70
CA GLY A 249 -5.17 8.58 -3.79
C GLY A 249 -5.07 7.58 -4.94
N CYS A 250 -3.87 7.46 -5.52
CA CYS A 250 -3.56 6.44 -6.51
C CYS A 250 -2.06 6.13 -6.50
N ALA A 251 -1.72 4.85 -6.49
CA ALA A 251 -0.35 4.37 -6.55
C ALA A 251 -0.28 3.00 -7.24
N PRO A 252 0.81 2.73 -7.98
CA PRO A 252 1.08 1.38 -8.48
C PRO A 252 1.33 0.42 -7.31
N VAL A 253 0.75 -0.78 -7.41
CA VAL A 253 0.98 -1.87 -6.44
C VAL A 253 2.32 -2.54 -6.74
N GLY A 254 3.28 -2.36 -5.84
CA GLY A 254 4.66 -2.78 -6.04
C GLY A 254 5.41 -1.83 -6.96
N SER A 255 6.17 -0.91 -6.38
CA SER A 255 7.02 0.01 -7.12
C SER A 255 8.44 -0.01 -6.59
N ALA A 256 9.45 0.05 -7.47
CA ALA A 256 10.84 0.10 -7.05
C ALA A 256 11.22 1.41 -6.32
N SER A 257 10.30 2.38 -6.29
CA SER A 257 10.48 3.68 -5.64
C SER A 257 9.15 4.21 -5.12
N VAL A 258 9.18 5.24 -4.26
CA VAL A 258 7.95 5.95 -3.88
C VAL A 258 7.34 6.58 -5.13
N ASN A 259 6.09 6.27 -5.43
CA ASN A 259 5.34 6.81 -6.55
C ASN A 259 3.86 6.94 -6.15
N VAL A 260 3.55 7.99 -5.41
CA VAL A 260 2.21 8.23 -4.86
C VAL A 260 1.62 9.46 -5.55
N ALA A 261 0.38 9.34 -6.03
CA ALA A 261 -0.45 10.47 -6.43
C ALA A 261 -1.55 10.67 -5.39
N ALA A 262 -1.76 11.91 -4.95
CA ALA A 262 -2.84 12.23 -4.01
C ALA A 262 -3.39 13.64 -4.28
N VAL A 263 -4.53 13.94 -3.68
CA VAL A 263 -5.12 15.29 -3.66
C VAL A 263 -5.08 15.87 -2.25
N ARG A 264 -5.19 17.19 -2.11
CA ARG A 264 -5.37 17.81 -0.79
C ARG A 264 -6.72 17.40 -0.21
N PHE A 265 -6.72 16.96 1.04
CA PHE A 265 -7.91 16.46 1.74
C PHE A 265 -8.07 17.13 3.11
N THR A 266 -8.85 16.54 4.01
CA THR A 266 -8.96 16.98 5.41
C THR A 266 -7.60 16.81 6.12
N PRO A 267 -7.13 17.81 6.89
CA PRO A 267 -5.75 17.79 7.42
C PRO A 267 -5.37 16.54 8.22
N ASP A 268 -6.31 15.96 8.95
CA ASP A 268 -6.17 14.78 9.80
C ASP A 268 -6.16 13.45 9.04
N GLN A 269 -6.54 13.44 7.76
CA GLN A 269 -6.58 12.21 6.94
C GLN A 269 -5.53 12.20 5.82
N GLU A 270 -4.83 13.31 5.55
CA GLU A 270 -3.80 13.35 4.51
C GLU A 270 -2.64 12.39 4.77
N GLY A 271 -2.19 12.29 6.04
CA GLY A 271 -1.14 11.35 6.43
C GLY A 271 -1.57 9.90 6.16
N LEU A 272 -2.84 9.59 6.48
CA LEU A 272 -3.44 8.28 6.23
C LEU A 272 -3.51 7.95 4.74
N ILE A 273 -4.00 8.88 3.91
CA ILE A 273 -4.04 8.67 2.45
C ILE A 273 -2.63 8.42 1.93
N TRP A 274 -1.64 9.22 2.32
CA TRP A 274 -0.28 9.06 1.80
C TRP A 274 0.37 7.75 2.24
N VAL A 275 0.16 7.30 3.48
CA VAL A 275 0.71 6.02 3.95
C VAL A 275 -0.01 4.82 3.33
N HIS A 276 -1.32 4.93 3.08
CA HIS A 276 -2.09 3.94 2.32
C HIS A 276 -1.51 3.74 0.91
N GLU A 277 -1.33 4.83 0.17
CA GLU A 277 -0.76 4.78 -1.18
C GLU A 277 0.71 4.32 -1.18
N TYR A 278 1.49 4.67 -0.15
CA TYR A 278 2.82 4.11 0.04
C TYR A 278 2.78 2.61 0.33
N GLY A 279 1.76 2.12 1.04
CA GLY A 279 1.48 0.71 1.24
C GLY A 279 1.31 -0.03 -0.08
N HIS A 280 0.58 0.54 -1.05
CA HIS A 280 0.53 0.01 -2.41
C HIS A 280 1.92 -0.08 -3.05
N ASN A 281 2.76 0.96 -2.96
CA ASN A 281 4.15 0.86 -3.47
C ASN A 281 4.96 -0.27 -2.80
N CYS A 282 4.66 -0.59 -1.53
CA CYS A 282 5.23 -1.73 -0.79
C CYS A 282 4.62 -3.09 -1.17
N GLY A 283 3.74 -3.12 -2.17
CA GLY A 283 3.08 -4.33 -2.67
C GLY A 283 1.86 -4.76 -1.88
N LEU A 284 1.35 -3.92 -0.98
CA LEU A 284 0.13 -4.21 -0.23
C LEU A 284 -1.10 -3.95 -1.11
N GLY A 285 -2.07 -4.84 -1.03
CA GLY A 285 -3.41 -4.61 -1.53
C GLY A 285 -4.33 -4.12 -0.42
N HIS A 286 -5.60 -3.88 -0.75
CA HIS A 286 -6.59 -3.50 0.26
C HIS A 286 -6.85 -4.63 1.26
N ARG A 287 -7.06 -4.25 2.52
CA ARG A 287 -7.43 -5.15 3.63
C ARG A 287 -8.84 -4.84 4.11
N THR A 288 -9.68 -5.86 4.24
CA THR A 288 -11.14 -5.73 4.48
C THR A 288 -11.62 -6.51 5.71
N ASP A 289 -10.74 -7.26 6.37
CA ASP A 289 -11.06 -8.01 7.58
C ASP A 289 -11.08 -7.13 8.84
N ASP A 290 -10.53 -5.92 8.76
CA ASP A 290 -10.54 -4.91 9.82
C ASP A 290 -10.88 -3.53 9.23
N LEU A 291 -11.95 -2.90 9.73
CA LEU A 291 -12.39 -1.58 9.30
C LEU A 291 -11.39 -0.47 9.66
N ARG A 292 -10.50 -0.73 10.64
CA ARG A 292 -9.45 0.19 11.06
C ARG A 292 -8.12 -0.04 10.34
N ALA A 293 -8.06 -0.95 9.37
CA ALA A 293 -6.82 -1.20 8.64
C ALA A 293 -6.34 0.07 7.92
N VAL A 294 -5.04 0.37 7.97
CA VAL A 294 -4.44 1.43 7.13
C VAL A 294 -4.74 1.16 5.65
N MET A 295 -4.71 -0.12 5.24
CA MET A 295 -5.03 -0.56 3.88
C MET A 295 -6.53 -0.76 3.62
N TYR A 296 -7.43 -0.25 4.47
CA TYR A 296 -8.87 -0.32 4.20
C TYR A 296 -9.24 0.54 2.98
N PRO A 297 -10.16 0.10 2.09
CA PRO A 297 -10.46 0.79 0.82
C PRO A 297 -11.13 2.17 0.95
N SER A 298 -11.57 2.53 2.15
CA SER A 298 -12.03 3.88 2.48
C SER A 298 -11.13 4.52 3.55
N VAL A 299 -11.24 5.83 3.73
CA VAL A 299 -10.47 6.59 4.71
C VAL A 299 -11.36 7.01 5.89
N GLY A 300 -10.90 6.74 7.10
CA GLY A 300 -11.49 7.12 8.38
C GLY A 300 -10.39 7.54 9.34
N VAL A 301 -10.69 8.44 10.28
CA VAL A 301 -9.68 9.00 11.22
C VAL A 301 -9.07 7.95 12.16
N ASP A 302 -9.70 6.78 12.26
CA ASP A 302 -9.31 5.64 13.09
C ASP A 302 -8.75 4.46 12.28
N HIS A 303 -8.45 4.65 10.99
CA HIS A 303 -7.82 3.63 10.14
C HIS A 303 -6.31 3.61 10.37
N ASN A 304 -5.90 3.10 11.53
CA ASN A 304 -4.53 3.14 12.02
C ASN A 304 -3.98 1.77 12.43
N VAL A 305 -4.61 0.68 11.99
CA VAL A 305 -4.19 -0.69 12.32
C VAL A 305 -3.36 -1.32 11.21
N VAL A 306 -2.25 -1.93 11.59
CA VAL A 306 -1.33 -2.65 10.71
C VAL A 306 -1.12 -4.06 11.24
N ASN A 307 -1.26 -5.08 10.40
CA ASN A 307 -0.96 -6.47 10.80
C ASN A 307 0.52 -6.86 10.53
N ASP A 308 0.92 -8.06 10.95
CA ASP A 308 2.30 -8.57 10.77
C ASP A 308 2.80 -8.49 9.31
N ALA A 309 1.95 -8.81 8.33
CA ALA A 309 2.31 -8.83 6.92
C ALA A 309 2.48 -7.40 6.37
N GLU A 310 1.57 -6.50 6.73
CA GLU A 310 1.63 -5.08 6.38
C GLU A 310 2.87 -4.42 7.01
N SER A 311 3.13 -4.69 8.29
CA SER A 311 4.32 -4.21 9.01
C SER A 311 5.61 -4.63 8.34
N ALA A 312 5.72 -5.93 7.99
CA ALA A 312 6.87 -6.45 7.25
C ALA A 312 7.04 -5.77 5.89
N ALA A 313 5.94 -5.50 5.17
CA ALA A 313 5.98 -4.80 3.89
C ALA A 313 6.41 -3.34 4.05
N TYR A 314 5.90 -2.59 5.03
CA TYR A 314 6.34 -1.22 5.29
C TYR A 314 7.82 -1.14 5.72
N LEU A 315 8.29 -2.11 6.50
CA LEU A 315 9.70 -2.23 6.91
C LEU A 315 10.62 -2.64 5.74
N ALA A 316 10.11 -3.40 4.75
CA ALA A 316 10.84 -3.77 3.52
C ALA A 316 10.83 -2.65 2.46
N GLY A 317 9.67 -2.01 2.27
CA GLY A 317 9.46 -0.76 1.53
C GLY A 317 9.04 -0.98 0.09
N PRO A 318 9.21 0.04 -0.77
CA PRO A 318 8.81 -0.08 -2.16
C PRO A 318 9.46 -1.32 -2.80
N LEU A 319 8.62 -2.22 -3.32
CA LEU A 319 9.07 -3.49 -3.88
C LEU A 319 9.51 -3.32 -5.33
N ASN A 320 10.75 -3.73 -5.63
CA ASN A 320 11.18 -3.88 -7.01
C ASN A 320 10.61 -5.19 -7.58
N VAL A 321 9.34 -5.17 -8.00
CA VAL A 321 8.71 -6.32 -8.67
C VAL A 321 9.27 -6.42 -10.09
N THR A 322 10.41 -7.09 -10.26
CA THR A 322 10.93 -7.47 -11.58
C THR A 322 10.28 -8.79 -12.02
N GLY A 323 9.13 -8.70 -12.68
CA GLY A 323 8.38 -9.87 -13.18
C GLY A 323 6.91 -9.55 -13.37
N THR A 324 6.16 -10.46 -14.02
CA THR A 324 4.69 -10.40 -14.03
C THR A 324 4.24 -10.25 -12.59
N LEU A 325 3.60 -9.12 -12.26
CA LEU A 325 2.99 -8.89 -10.96
C LEU A 325 2.31 -10.18 -10.53
N MET A 326 2.51 -10.59 -9.28
CA MET A 326 1.72 -11.67 -8.70
C MET A 326 0.28 -11.44 -9.18
N PRO A 327 -0.39 -12.44 -9.77
CA PRO A 327 -1.80 -12.27 -10.10
C PRO A 327 -2.46 -11.73 -8.84
N ALA A 328 -3.45 -10.84 -8.99
CA ALA A 328 -4.24 -10.29 -7.89
C ALA A 328 -4.99 -11.39 -7.07
N GLY A 329 -4.48 -12.62 -6.99
CA GLY A 329 -4.94 -13.71 -6.14
C GLY A 329 -4.71 -13.51 -4.64
N GLY A 330 -4.46 -12.28 -4.19
CA GLY A 330 -4.61 -11.85 -2.81
C GLY A 330 -5.66 -10.74 -2.64
N CYS A 331 -5.82 -9.87 -3.64
CA CYS A 331 -6.94 -8.94 -3.77
C CYS A 331 -7.83 -9.41 -4.92
N ALA A 332 -8.58 -10.49 -4.67
CA ALA A 332 -9.75 -10.76 -5.48
C ALA A 332 -10.59 -9.48 -5.47
N CYS A 333 -10.89 -8.95 -6.66
CA CYS A 333 -11.75 -7.79 -6.87
C CYS A 333 -13.24 -8.12 -6.65
N ASP A 334 -13.54 -9.32 -6.17
CA ASP A 334 -14.71 -9.48 -5.31
C ASP A 334 -14.51 -8.52 -4.14
N ALA A 335 -15.54 -8.05 -3.46
CA ALA A 335 -15.33 -7.10 -2.37
C ALA A 335 -14.47 -7.64 -1.20
N GLY A 336 -13.71 -8.73 -1.31
CA GLY A 336 -12.79 -9.22 -0.28
C GLY A 336 -13.52 -9.61 1.00
N GLY A 337 -14.80 -9.99 0.88
CA GLY A 337 -15.69 -10.17 2.03
C GLY A 337 -16.26 -8.88 2.62
N LEU A 338 -15.92 -7.70 2.08
CA LEU A 338 -16.61 -6.45 2.39
C LEU A 338 -18.10 -6.60 2.06
N GLN A 339 -18.93 -6.30 3.04
CA GLN A 339 -20.36 -6.25 2.88
C GLN A 339 -20.77 -4.79 2.81
N ALA A 340 -21.64 -4.46 1.85
CA ALA A 340 -22.26 -3.15 1.84
C ALA A 340 -23.03 -2.96 3.17
N PRO A 341 -22.90 -1.81 3.84
CA PRO A 341 -23.76 -1.48 4.97
C PRO A 341 -25.24 -1.64 4.62
N GLY A 342 -26.06 -2.01 5.60
CA GLY A 342 -27.49 -2.19 5.40
C GLY A 342 -28.21 -0.88 5.02
N ASP A 343 -27.70 0.26 5.47
CA ASP A 343 -28.18 1.59 5.07
C ASP A 343 -27.22 2.20 4.03
N VAL A 344 -27.76 2.60 2.88
CA VAL A 344 -27.00 3.27 1.81
C VAL A 344 -26.35 4.57 2.30
N ARG A 345 -26.91 5.22 3.32
CA ARG A 345 -26.39 6.46 3.89
C ARG A 345 -25.07 6.23 4.62
N ASP A 346 -24.93 5.12 5.32
CA ASP A 346 -23.67 4.72 5.96
C ASP A 346 -22.60 4.37 4.91
N PHE A 347 -23.01 3.86 3.76
CA PHE A 347 -22.11 3.55 2.65
C PHE A 347 -21.56 4.80 1.95
N VAL A 348 -22.41 5.79 1.65
CA VAL A 348 -21.98 7.02 0.97
C VAL A 348 -21.30 8.02 1.91
N SER A 349 -21.47 7.88 3.22
CA SER A 349 -20.77 8.67 4.24
C SER A 349 -19.33 8.20 4.49
N GLN A 350 -18.79 7.37 3.60
CA GLN A 350 -17.40 6.95 3.59
C GLN A 350 -16.66 7.57 2.41
N HIS A 351 -15.40 7.97 2.64
CA HIS A 351 -14.53 8.43 1.57
C HIS A 351 -13.73 7.27 0.99
N TRP A 352 -14.21 6.70 -0.11
CA TRP A 352 -13.54 5.63 -0.83
C TRP A 352 -12.29 6.15 -1.56
N ILE A 353 -11.11 5.65 -1.19
CA ILE A 353 -9.81 6.23 -1.60
C ILE A 353 -9.65 6.23 -3.12
N GLU A 354 -10.01 5.09 -3.73
CA GLU A 354 -9.91 4.87 -5.17
C GLU A 354 -11.27 4.96 -5.89
N GLY A 355 -12.25 5.60 -5.26
CA GLY A 355 -13.63 5.74 -5.73
C GLY A 355 -14.58 4.65 -5.24
N VAL A 356 -15.89 4.90 -5.39
CA VAL A 356 -16.96 4.06 -4.87
C VAL A 356 -16.90 2.66 -5.53
N PRO A 357 -16.85 1.57 -4.73
CA PRO A 357 -16.79 0.21 -5.24
C PRO A 357 -18.10 -0.18 -5.95
N TRP A 358 -18.03 -0.45 -7.25
CA TRP A 358 -19.18 -0.75 -8.10
C TRP A 358 -19.95 -1.99 -7.60
N GLU A 359 -19.24 -3.05 -7.22
CA GLU A 359 -19.80 -4.32 -6.76
C GLU A 359 -20.67 -4.15 -5.51
N LEU A 360 -20.33 -3.21 -4.62
CA LEU A 360 -21.10 -2.92 -3.42
C LEU A 360 -22.24 -1.95 -3.72
N ALA A 361 -21.95 -0.84 -4.40
CA ALA A 361 -22.93 0.19 -4.72
C ALA A 361 -24.07 -0.34 -5.62
N SER A 362 -23.80 -1.31 -6.48
CA SER A 362 -24.79 -1.91 -7.37
C SER A 362 -25.76 -2.88 -6.69
N GLN A 363 -25.54 -3.22 -5.41
CA GLN A 363 -26.44 -4.06 -4.60
C GLN A 363 -27.64 -3.27 -4.06
N PHE A 364 -27.50 -1.95 -3.92
CA PHE A 364 -28.59 -1.07 -3.49
C PHE A 364 -29.69 -0.97 -4.56
N VAL A 365 -30.89 -0.63 -4.11
CA VAL A 365 -32.11 -0.64 -4.93
C VAL A 365 -32.70 0.77 -5.12
N GLU A 366 -33.79 0.87 -5.87
CA GLU A 366 -34.44 2.17 -6.12
C GLU A 366 -34.91 2.88 -4.83
N ALA A 367 -35.31 2.14 -3.80
CA ALA A 367 -35.69 2.73 -2.52
C ALA A 367 -34.52 3.51 -1.89
N ASP A 368 -33.30 2.96 -1.98
CA ASP A 368 -32.07 3.60 -1.53
C ASP A 368 -31.75 4.85 -2.37
N ALA A 369 -31.95 4.77 -3.69
CA ALA A 369 -31.78 5.92 -4.57
C ALA A 369 -32.70 7.09 -4.19
N ARG A 370 -33.92 6.83 -3.68
CA ARG A 370 -34.82 7.89 -3.21
C ARG A 370 -34.26 8.61 -1.98
N LEU A 371 -33.63 7.87 -1.06
CA LEU A 371 -32.96 8.46 0.12
C LEU A 371 -31.79 9.33 -0.31
N LEU A 372 -30.96 8.84 -1.24
CA LEU A 372 -29.82 9.60 -1.75
C LEU A 372 -30.21 10.83 -2.57
N LEU A 373 -31.33 10.77 -3.30
CA LEU A 373 -31.87 11.93 -4.02
C LEU A 373 -32.39 13.00 -3.06
N ASP A 374 -32.94 12.62 -1.91
CA ASP A 374 -33.33 13.57 -0.87
C ASP A 374 -32.11 14.37 -0.38
N TRP A 375 -31.00 13.67 -0.09
CA TRP A 375 -29.72 14.30 0.27
C TRP A 375 -29.16 15.19 -0.84
N LEU A 376 -29.19 14.74 -2.10
CA LEU A 376 -28.65 15.50 -3.22
C LEU A 376 -29.46 16.77 -3.56
N VAL A 377 -30.79 16.68 -3.47
CA VAL A 377 -31.69 17.74 -3.95
C VAL A 377 -32.08 18.68 -2.81
N ASN A 378 -32.48 18.14 -1.67
CA ASN A 378 -33.09 18.90 -0.57
C ASN A 378 -32.08 19.29 0.52
N GLU A 379 -31.04 18.49 0.74
CA GLU A 379 -30.06 18.71 1.82
C GLU A 379 -28.56 18.70 1.38
N PRO A 380 -28.19 19.16 0.17
CA PRO A 380 -26.84 18.95 -0.34
C PRO A 380 -25.77 19.71 0.44
N GLU A 381 -26.11 20.82 1.10
CA GLU A 381 -25.19 21.56 1.96
C GLU A 381 -24.87 20.81 3.27
N GLN A 382 -25.76 19.93 3.74
CA GLN A 382 -25.53 19.10 4.93
C GLN A 382 -24.61 17.91 4.64
N HIS A 383 -24.51 17.53 3.36
CA HIS A 383 -23.76 16.37 2.89
C HIS A 383 -22.70 16.76 1.86
N GLU A 384 -22.20 18.01 1.89
CA GLU A 384 -21.34 18.56 0.85
C GLU A 384 -20.09 17.69 0.62
N GLU A 385 -19.46 17.22 1.70
CA GLU A 385 -18.26 16.38 1.64
C GLU A 385 -18.50 15.02 0.95
N PHE A 386 -19.72 14.49 1.03
CA PHE A 386 -20.11 13.18 0.49
C PHE A 386 -20.84 13.25 -0.85
N LEU A 387 -21.05 14.45 -1.43
CA LEU A 387 -21.79 14.61 -2.69
C LEU A 387 -21.26 13.72 -3.81
N THR A 388 -19.94 13.55 -3.90
CA THR A 388 -19.35 12.71 -4.95
C THR A 388 -19.75 11.23 -4.78
N GLN A 389 -19.86 10.77 -3.54
CA GLN A 389 -20.17 9.37 -3.21
C GLN A 389 -21.66 9.08 -3.38
N ILE A 390 -22.49 10.06 -3.02
CA ILE A 390 -23.93 10.07 -3.27
C ILE A 390 -24.20 9.93 -4.78
N VAL A 391 -23.58 10.79 -5.59
CA VAL A 391 -23.76 10.78 -7.06
C VAL A 391 -23.20 9.51 -7.70
N ALA A 392 -22.04 9.05 -7.26
CA ALA A 392 -21.46 7.78 -7.74
C ALA A 392 -22.42 6.61 -7.51
N THR A 393 -22.92 6.49 -6.28
CA THR A 393 -23.83 5.42 -5.86
C THR A 393 -25.17 5.49 -6.59
N LEU A 394 -25.76 6.68 -6.78
CA LEU A 394 -26.96 6.86 -7.60
C LEU A 394 -26.76 6.32 -9.03
N GLY A 395 -25.60 6.58 -9.63
CA GLY A 395 -25.22 6.04 -10.93
C GLY A 395 -25.15 4.51 -10.98
N TYR A 396 -24.54 3.91 -9.95
CA TYR A 396 -24.38 2.46 -9.86
C TYR A 396 -25.67 1.71 -9.55
N ILE A 397 -26.53 2.26 -8.69
CA ILE A 397 -27.92 1.79 -8.52
C ILE A 397 -28.64 1.84 -9.87
N GLY A 398 -28.43 2.92 -10.63
CA GLY A 398 -28.88 3.02 -12.01
C GLY A 398 -30.40 2.97 -12.17
N SER A 399 -31.15 3.57 -11.24
CA SER A 399 -32.60 3.80 -11.39
C SER A 399 -32.87 5.07 -12.19
N GLU A 400 -33.84 5.01 -13.11
CA GLU A 400 -34.20 6.13 -14.00
C GLU A 400 -34.63 7.39 -13.24
N ILE A 401 -35.12 7.25 -12.00
CA ILE A 401 -35.54 8.39 -11.17
C ILE A 401 -34.39 9.38 -10.90
N ALA A 402 -33.14 8.93 -11.01
CA ALA A 402 -31.96 9.76 -10.78
C ALA A 402 -31.54 10.56 -12.02
N VAL A 403 -32.00 10.24 -13.24
CA VAL A 403 -31.50 10.89 -14.47
C VAL A 403 -31.78 12.39 -14.47
N GLY A 404 -33.04 12.79 -14.26
CA GLY A 404 -33.43 14.21 -14.21
C GLY A 404 -32.69 14.97 -13.11
N PRO A 405 -32.76 14.54 -11.84
CA PRO A 405 -32.06 15.18 -10.73
C PRO A 405 -30.54 15.31 -10.93
N LEU A 406 -29.87 14.32 -11.52
CA LEU A 406 -28.43 14.42 -11.81
C LEU A 406 -28.12 15.44 -12.92
N ILE A 407 -28.94 15.52 -13.97
CA ILE A 407 -28.82 16.55 -15.01
C ILE A 407 -29.02 17.93 -14.38
N ASP A 408 -30.07 18.11 -13.59
CA ASP A 408 -30.38 19.37 -12.91
C ASP A 408 -29.26 19.78 -11.94
N PHE A 409 -28.68 18.81 -11.21
CA PHE A 409 -27.53 19.04 -10.33
C PHE A 409 -26.31 19.55 -11.10
N VAL A 410 -25.98 18.96 -12.24
CA VAL A 410 -24.85 19.42 -13.09
C VAL A 410 -25.11 20.83 -13.61
N GLN A 411 -26.33 21.11 -14.07
CA GLN A 411 -26.73 22.42 -14.59
C GLN A 411 -26.88 23.50 -13.51
N GLY A 412 -27.06 23.10 -12.25
CA GLY A 412 -27.27 24.01 -11.14
C GLY A 412 -26.09 24.98 -10.92
N PRO A 413 -26.33 26.17 -10.36
CA PRO A 413 -25.29 27.20 -10.18
C PRO A 413 -24.33 26.92 -9.02
N ARG A 414 -24.55 25.87 -8.22
CA ARG A 414 -23.70 25.52 -7.08
C ARG A 414 -22.24 25.30 -7.54
N ALA A 415 -21.31 25.81 -6.74
CA ALA A 415 -19.87 25.77 -6.95
C ALA A 415 -19.18 25.44 -5.62
N GLY A 416 -17.92 25.03 -5.70
CA GLY A 416 -17.18 24.44 -4.60
C GLY A 416 -16.46 23.19 -5.09
N ARG A 417 -15.30 22.87 -4.51
CA ARG A 417 -14.48 21.76 -5.00
C ARG A 417 -15.21 20.41 -4.90
N ALA A 418 -15.92 20.17 -3.79
CA ALA A 418 -16.74 18.97 -3.62
C ALA A 418 -17.90 18.92 -4.62
N VAL A 419 -18.63 20.02 -4.79
CA VAL A 419 -19.71 20.13 -5.79
C VAL A 419 -19.20 19.88 -7.20
N PHE A 420 -18.08 20.49 -7.60
CA PHE A 420 -17.52 20.34 -8.94
C PHE A 420 -17.00 18.92 -9.20
N ASN A 421 -16.41 18.27 -8.20
CA ASN A 421 -16.05 16.85 -8.27
C ASN A 421 -17.30 15.98 -8.44
N ALA A 422 -18.37 16.26 -7.68
CA ALA A 422 -19.65 15.56 -7.82
C ALA A 422 -20.28 15.78 -9.20
N LYS A 423 -20.16 16.98 -9.81
CA LYS A 423 -20.62 17.22 -11.19
C LYS A 423 -19.86 16.41 -12.23
N ASN A 424 -18.54 16.29 -12.08
CA ASN A 424 -17.73 15.42 -12.94
C ASN A 424 -18.16 13.96 -12.78
N THR A 425 -18.34 13.50 -11.54
CA THR A 425 -18.84 12.15 -11.26
C THR A 425 -20.24 11.92 -11.85
N ALA A 426 -21.15 12.89 -11.76
CA ALA A 426 -22.48 12.81 -12.35
C ALA A 426 -22.42 12.61 -13.87
N LEU A 427 -21.54 13.33 -14.57
CA LEU A 427 -21.34 13.18 -16.01
C LEU A 427 -20.83 11.77 -16.37
N ILE A 428 -19.89 11.22 -15.61
CA ILE A 428 -19.43 9.84 -15.85
C ILE A 428 -20.58 8.84 -15.56
N ARG A 429 -21.29 9.02 -14.45
CA ARG A 429 -22.33 8.11 -13.96
C ARG A 429 -23.66 8.17 -14.72
N LEU A 430 -23.98 9.29 -15.36
CA LEU A 430 -25.11 9.36 -16.31
C LEU A 430 -24.92 8.36 -17.46
N GLY A 431 -23.67 7.98 -17.77
CA GLY A 431 -23.35 6.87 -18.66
C GLY A 431 -23.84 5.53 -18.16
N ASP A 432 -23.56 5.20 -16.90
CA ASP A 432 -24.03 3.96 -16.28
C ASP A 432 -25.57 3.91 -16.21
N LEU A 433 -26.21 5.04 -15.90
CA LEU A 433 -27.67 5.16 -15.93
C LEU A 433 -28.21 4.89 -17.34
N ALA A 434 -27.68 5.58 -18.36
CA ALA A 434 -28.08 5.36 -19.74
C ALA A 434 -27.88 3.91 -20.19
N ASN A 435 -26.81 3.25 -19.76
CA ASN A 435 -26.57 1.82 -20.04
C ASN A 435 -27.67 0.93 -19.44
N ARG A 436 -28.08 1.21 -18.19
CA ARG A 436 -29.05 0.37 -17.45
C ARG A 436 -30.48 0.62 -17.87
N THR A 437 -30.84 1.87 -18.18
CA THR A 437 -32.25 2.28 -18.38
C THR A 437 -32.58 2.59 -19.84
N GLY A 438 -31.58 2.85 -20.68
CA GLY A 438 -31.78 3.33 -22.05
C GLY A 438 -32.17 4.81 -22.13
N SER A 439 -31.92 5.61 -21.09
CA SER A 439 -32.33 7.01 -21.03
C SER A 439 -31.72 7.86 -22.14
N ARG A 440 -32.57 8.34 -23.07
CA ARG A 440 -32.16 9.29 -24.10
C ARG A 440 -31.77 10.65 -23.54
N ALA A 441 -32.46 11.09 -22.48
CA ALA A 441 -32.15 12.35 -21.83
C ALA A 441 -30.71 12.39 -21.31
N ALA A 442 -30.24 11.30 -20.68
CA ALA A 442 -28.85 11.16 -20.25
C ALA A 442 -27.89 11.19 -21.46
N LEU A 443 -28.15 10.40 -22.50
CA LEU A 443 -27.29 10.34 -23.69
C LEU A 443 -27.17 11.69 -24.41
N ASP A 444 -28.29 12.37 -24.62
CA ASP A 444 -28.33 13.66 -25.30
C ASP A 444 -27.63 14.75 -24.46
N PHE A 445 -27.82 14.71 -23.14
CA PHE A 445 -27.12 15.60 -22.22
C PHE A 445 -25.60 15.40 -22.27
N LEU A 446 -25.13 14.15 -22.21
CA LEU A 446 -23.71 13.81 -22.28
C LEU A 446 -23.08 14.21 -23.62
N ALA A 447 -23.76 13.91 -24.73
CA ALA A 447 -23.30 14.28 -26.07
C ALA A 447 -23.16 15.80 -26.20
N ARG A 448 -24.12 16.56 -25.66
CA ARG A 448 -24.07 18.02 -25.64
C ARG A 448 -22.89 18.55 -24.82
N VAL A 449 -22.70 18.07 -23.59
CA VAL A 449 -21.59 18.54 -22.74
C VAL A 449 -20.22 18.17 -23.32
N ALA A 450 -20.09 16.97 -23.90
CA ALA A 450 -18.83 16.52 -24.50
C ALA A 450 -18.48 17.25 -25.81
N GLY A 451 -19.48 17.53 -26.65
CA GLY A 451 -19.28 18.09 -28.00
C GLY A 451 -19.39 19.61 -28.11
N ASP A 452 -20.02 20.30 -27.14
CA ASP A 452 -20.19 21.76 -27.18
C ASP A 452 -19.34 22.45 -26.09
N MET A 453 -18.19 23.02 -26.50
CA MET A 453 -17.32 23.80 -25.62
C MET A 453 -18.04 24.94 -24.92
N GLY A 454 -19.02 25.58 -25.58
CA GLY A 454 -19.80 26.68 -25.01
C GLY A 454 -20.64 26.21 -23.84
N THR A 455 -21.34 25.08 -24.01
CA THR A 455 -22.09 24.42 -22.93
C THR A 455 -21.17 24.04 -21.77
N ALA A 456 -20.02 23.39 -22.04
CA ALA A 456 -19.09 22.98 -21.00
C ALA A 456 -18.51 24.16 -20.21
N ARG A 457 -18.14 25.26 -20.89
CA ARG A 457 -17.70 26.52 -20.25
C ARG A 457 -18.79 27.14 -19.39
N ALA A 458 -20.03 27.16 -19.87
CA ALA A 458 -21.15 27.70 -19.10
C ALA A 458 -21.34 26.94 -17.78
N LEU A 459 -21.26 25.60 -17.82
CA LEU A 459 -21.35 24.75 -16.62
C LEU A 459 -20.18 24.94 -15.65
N ALA A 460 -18.99 25.27 -16.16
CA ALA A 460 -17.77 25.47 -15.36
C ALA A 460 -17.59 26.88 -14.79
N THR A 461 -18.34 27.87 -15.29
CA THR A 461 -18.19 29.30 -14.91
C THR A 461 -18.31 29.56 -13.40
N PRO A 462 -19.29 28.97 -12.68
CA PRO A 462 -19.36 29.14 -11.24
C PRO A 462 -18.09 28.67 -10.51
N GLN A 463 -17.53 27.53 -10.92
CA GLN A 463 -16.32 26.97 -10.31
C GLN A 463 -15.09 27.82 -10.61
N ALA A 464 -14.94 28.33 -11.84
CA ALA A 464 -13.79 29.16 -12.21
C ALA A 464 -13.66 30.40 -11.30
N THR A 465 -14.79 30.97 -10.88
CA THR A 465 -14.81 32.11 -9.95
C THR A 465 -14.33 31.72 -8.56
N VAL A 466 -14.76 30.55 -8.05
CA VAL A 466 -14.33 30.03 -6.74
C VAL A 466 -12.85 29.70 -6.73
N GLU A 467 -12.35 29.05 -7.79
CA GLU A 467 -10.93 28.69 -7.92
C GLU A 467 -10.02 29.92 -7.99
N ALA A 468 -10.42 30.95 -8.73
CA ALA A 468 -9.68 32.21 -8.79
C ALA A 468 -9.57 32.88 -7.41
N ALA A 469 -10.65 32.88 -6.63
CA ALA A 469 -10.65 33.42 -5.27
C ALA A 469 -9.80 32.57 -4.31
N ALA A 470 -9.87 31.24 -4.42
CA ALA A 470 -9.08 30.32 -3.60
C ALA A 470 -7.57 30.46 -3.87
N ALA A 471 -7.16 30.52 -5.14
CA ALA A 471 -5.77 30.73 -5.51
C ALA A 471 -5.23 32.08 -5.01
N ALA A 472 -6.03 33.16 -5.16
CA ALA A 472 -5.65 34.48 -4.65
C ALA A 472 -5.40 34.49 -3.14
N LYS A 473 -6.15 33.69 -2.36
CA LYS A 473 -5.96 33.52 -0.91
C LYS A 473 -4.74 32.65 -0.58
N ALA A 474 -4.44 31.64 -1.41
CA ALA A 474 -3.37 30.69 -1.17
C ALA A 474 -1.97 31.28 -1.40
N GLY A 475 -1.85 32.32 -2.24
CA GLY A 475 -0.61 33.06 -2.46
C GLY A 475 -0.19 33.11 -3.93
N PRO A 476 0.85 33.90 -4.26
CA PRO A 476 1.25 34.18 -5.64
C PRO A 476 1.77 32.95 -6.41
N ASP A 477 2.18 31.90 -5.71
CA ASP A 477 2.74 30.68 -6.30
C ASP A 477 1.67 29.59 -6.60
N VAL A 478 0.39 29.95 -6.47
CA VAL A 478 -0.76 29.08 -6.75
C VAL A 478 -1.55 29.66 -7.92
N VAL A 479 -1.64 28.89 -9.00
CA VAL A 479 -2.31 29.29 -10.25
C VAL A 479 -3.67 28.62 -10.35
N ALA A 480 -4.74 29.40 -10.33
CA ALA A 480 -6.08 28.86 -10.52
C ALA A 480 -6.22 28.18 -11.90
N PRO A 481 -6.92 27.03 -12.00
CA PRO A 481 -7.34 26.49 -13.28
C PRO A 481 -8.17 27.51 -14.06
N THR A 482 -7.96 27.57 -15.37
CA THR A 482 -8.71 28.48 -16.24
C THR A 482 -10.13 27.96 -16.49
N LEU A 483 -11.02 28.83 -16.97
CA LEU A 483 -12.36 28.42 -17.41
C LEU A 483 -12.31 27.31 -18.49
N ASP A 484 -11.35 27.39 -19.40
CA ASP A 484 -11.18 26.38 -20.45
C ASP A 484 -10.69 25.05 -19.88
N THR A 485 -9.80 25.08 -18.88
CA THR A 485 -9.38 23.89 -18.14
C THR A 485 -10.58 23.20 -17.48
N LEU A 486 -11.39 23.96 -16.73
CA LEU A 486 -12.55 23.40 -16.02
C LEU A 486 -13.68 22.98 -16.98
N GLY A 487 -13.87 23.68 -18.10
CA GLY A 487 -14.80 23.27 -19.15
C GLY A 487 -14.36 21.97 -19.82
N ALA A 488 -13.08 21.86 -20.16
CA ALA A 488 -12.50 20.64 -20.74
C ALA A 488 -12.60 19.44 -19.78
N GLU A 489 -12.44 19.67 -18.48
CA GLU A 489 -12.67 18.68 -17.43
C GLU A 489 -14.08 18.07 -17.47
N LEU A 490 -15.12 18.90 -17.46
CA LEU A 490 -16.50 18.43 -17.55
C LEU A 490 -16.76 17.71 -18.89
N ALA A 491 -16.21 18.22 -19.99
CA ALA A 491 -16.37 17.61 -21.30
C ALA A 491 -15.72 16.21 -21.37
N VAL A 492 -14.52 16.03 -20.81
CA VAL A 492 -13.85 14.72 -20.70
C VAL A 492 -14.66 13.74 -19.84
N ALA A 493 -15.19 14.19 -18.70
CA ALA A 493 -16.08 13.38 -17.86
C ALA A 493 -17.32 12.92 -18.64
N ALA A 494 -17.94 13.81 -19.44
CA ALA A 494 -19.07 13.47 -20.29
C ALA A 494 -18.69 12.49 -21.43
N THR A 495 -17.49 12.63 -22.01
CA THR A 495 -16.96 11.67 -22.99
C THR A 495 -16.84 10.26 -22.41
N PHE A 496 -16.33 10.11 -21.19
CA PHE A 496 -16.30 8.81 -20.52
C PHE A 496 -17.70 8.31 -20.12
N GLY A 497 -18.61 9.21 -19.75
CA GLY A 497 -20.03 8.86 -19.58
C GLY A 497 -20.65 8.26 -20.84
N LEU A 498 -20.40 8.85 -22.02
CA LEU A 498 -20.83 8.25 -23.29
C LEU A 498 -20.23 6.86 -23.49
N ALA A 499 -18.95 6.67 -23.18
CA ALA A 499 -18.33 5.34 -23.32
C ALA A 499 -18.98 4.28 -22.43
N LEU A 500 -19.27 4.63 -21.17
CA LEU A 500 -19.90 3.71 -20.21
C LEU A 500 -21.36 3.39 -20.56
N ALA A 501 -22.04 4.25 -21.33
CA ALA A 501 -23.38 3.96 -21.82
C ALA A 501 -23.42 2.72 -22.74
N GLY A 502 -22.33 2.45 -23.48
CA GLY A 502 -22.15 1.21 -24.24
C GLY A 502 -23.20 0.96 -25.35
N THR A 503 -23.99 1.96 -25.72
CA THR A 503 -24.98 1.87 -26.80
C THR A 503 -24.35 2.22 -28.15
N ALA A 504 -24.95 1.77 -29.26
CA ALA A 504 -24.48 2.14 -30.60
C ALA A 504 -24.48 3.66 -30.83
N GLN A 505 -25.49 4.36 -30.31
CA GLN A 505 -25.57 5.83 -30.37
C GLN A 505 -24.42 6.49 -29.61
N SER A 506 -24.14 6.03 -28.38
CA SER A 506 -23.06 6.58 -27.57
C SER A 506 -21.67 6.32 -28.16
N GLN A 507 -21.47 5.14 -28.77
CA GLN A 507 -20.23 4.83 -29.49
C GLN A 507 -20.06 5.76 -30.70
N GLN A 508 -21.12 5.98 -31.48
CA GLN A 508 -21.07 6.92 -32.60
C GLN A 508 -20.72 8.35 -32.12
N ALA A 509 -21.27 8.78 -30.99
CA ALA A 509 -20.94 10.09 -30.40
C ALA A 509 -19.46 10.17 -29.99
N VAL A 510 -18.92 9.14 -29.34
CA VAL A 510 -17.48 9.09 -28.99
C VAL A 510 -16.59 9.14 -30.24
N GLU A 511 -16.94 8.40 -31.30
CA GLU A 511 -16.13 8.44 -32.53
C GLU A 511 -16.23 9.78 -33.26
N ALA A 512 -17.37 10.47 -33.20
CA ALA A 512 -17.52 11.81 -33.73
C ALA A 512 -16.59 12.80 -33.00
N LEU A 513 -16.47 12.69 -31.67
CA LEU A 513 -15.60 13.56 -30.87
C LEU A 513 -14.13 13.44 -31.27
N ARG A 514 -13.63 12.24 -31.60
CA ARG A 514 -12.21 12.06 -31.99
C ARG A 514 -11.79 12.88 -33.22
N ALA A 515 -12.74 13.20 -34.08
CA ALA A 515 -12.52 13.93 -35.32
C ALA A 515 -13.03 15.38 -35.25
N ASP A 516 -13.56 15.84 -34.11
CA ASP A 516 -14.15 17.17 -34.00
C ASP A 516 -13.05 18.22 -33.76
N PRO A 517 -12.77 19.12 -34.73
CA PRO A 517 -11.81 20.19 -34.54
C PRO A 517 -12.30 21.27 -33.55
N ASN A 518 -13.58 21.26 -33.20
CA ASN A 518 -14.18 22.21 -32.26
C ASN A 518 -14.30 21.63 -30.84
N ALA A 519 -13.88 20.39 -30.59
CA ALA A 519 -13.79 19.85 -29.24
C ALA A 519 -12.51 20.34 -28.55
N PHE A 520 -12.48 20.28 -27.22
CA PHE A 520 -11.24 20.52 -26.47
C PHE A 520 -10.17 19.49 -26.89
N ALA A 521 -8.90 19.90 -26.96
CA ALA A 521 -7.81 18.98 -27.31
C ALA A 521 -7.74 17.75 -26.37
N THR A 522 -8.02 17.96 -25.08
CA THR A 522 -8.08 16.88 -24.07
C THR A 522 -9.27 15.94 -24.30
N VAL A 523 -10.38 16.43 -24.85
CA VAL A 523 -11.52 15.58 -25.25
C VAL A 523 -11.12 14.68 -26.40
N ASN A 524 -10.37 15.17 -27.39
CA ASN A 524 -9.89 14.35 -28.50
C ASN A 524 -8.97 13.22 -28.04
N GLN A 525 -8.13 13.48 -27.03
CA GLN A 525 -7.31 12.47 -26.39
C GLN A 525 -8.16 11.46 -25.60
N ALA A 526 -9.04 11.94 -24.73
CA ALA A 526 -9.94 11.09 -23.95
C ALA A 526 -10.87 10.24 -24.83
N ALA A 527 -11.30 10.75 -25.99
CA ALA A 527 -12.17 10.06 -26.92
C ALA A 527 -11.51 8.79 -27.52
N GLN A 528 -10.18 8.73 -27.60
CA GLN A 528 -9.46 7.52 -28.03
C GLN A 528 -9.59 6.39 -27.00
N GLU A 529 -9.40 6.71 -25.72
CA GLU A 529 -9.56 5.77 -24.60
C GLU A 529 -11.04 5.40 -24.42
N ALA A 530 -11.92 6.39 -24.50
CA ALA A 530 -13.37 6.22 -24.42
C ALA A 530 -13.90 5.28 -25.52
N ALA A 531 -13.35 5.30 -26.74
CA ALA A 531 -13.75 4.37 -27.80
C ALA A 531 -13.44 2.91 -27.44
N GLN A 532 -12.29 2.67 -26.80
CA GLN A 532 -11.91 1.33 -26.31
C GLN A 532 -12.83 0.87 -25.17
N ILE A 533 -13.15 1.78 -24.24
CA ILE A 533 -14.10 1.51 -23.15
C ILE A 533 -15.49 1.18 -23.72
N ALA A 534 -16.00 1.99 -24.65
CA ALA A 534 -17.30 1.77 -25.29
C ALA A 534 -17.38 0.42 -26.00
N ALA A 535 -16.33 0.07 -26.75
CA ALA A 535 -16.22 -1.24 -27.38
C ALA A 535 -16.22 -2.38 -26.36
N THR A 536 -15.49 -2.23 -25.26
CA THR A 536 -15.41 -3.22 -24.17
C THR A 536 -16.75 -3.41 -23.46
N VAL A 537 -17.40 -2.31 -23.05
CA VAL A 537 -18.70 -2.33 -22.37
C VAL A 537 -19.76 -2.95 -23.28
N ARG A 538 -19.77 -2.62 -24.58
CA ARG A 538 -20.70 -3.20 -25.54
C ARG A 538 -20.47 -4.69 -25.77
N ALA A 539 -19.20 -5.13 -25.84
CA ALA A 539 -18.86 -6.51 -26.14
C ALA A 539 -19.00 -7.45 -24.93
N LYS A 540 -18.61 -6.98 -23.73
CA LYS A 540 -18.54 -7.80 -22.51
C LYS A 540 -19.60 -7.45 -21.47
N GLY A 541 -20.31 -6.34 -21.64
CA GLY A 541 -21.21 -5.80 -20.64
C GLY A 541 -20.47 -4.96 -19.60
N ARG A 542 -21.23 -4.08 -18.94
CA ARG A 542 -20.73 -3.12 -17.94
C ARG A 542 -20.10 -3.79 -16.71
N GLN A 543 -20.71 -4.87 -16.20
CA GLN A 543 -20.19 -5.60 -15.04
C GLN A 543 -18.79 -6.18 -15.30
N ALA A 544 -18.59 -6.80 -16.47
CA ALA A 544 -17.28 -7.34 -16.83
C ALA A 544 -16.23 -6.23 -16.97
N TYR A 545 -16.62 -5.05 -17.48
CA TYR A 545 -15.74 -3.89 -17.54
C TYR A 545 -15.28 -3.43 -16.14
N TYR A 546 -16.18 -3.32 -15.15
CA TYR A 546 -15.78 -2.91 -13.79
C TYR A 546 -14.88 -3.92 -13.11
N ARG A 547 -15.14 -5.22 -13.29
CA ARG A 547 -14.23 -6.28 -12.81
C ARG A 547 -12.83 -6.14 -13.41
N MET A 548 -12.75 -5.98 -14.74
CA MET A 548 -11.47 -5.77 -15.42
C MET A 548 -10.76 -4.49 -14.96
N LYS A 549 -11.51 -3.40 -14.72
CA LYS A 549 -10.96 -2.14 -14.21
C LYS A 549 -10.34 -2.34 -12.82
N ALA A 550 -11.01 -3.06 -11.93
CA ALA A 550 -10.49 -3.37 -10.61
C ALA A 550 -9.20 -4.22 -10.69
N GLU A 551 -9.17 -5.23 -11.56
CA GLU A 551 -7.95 -6.03 -11.81
C GLU A 551 -6.80 -5.19 -12.37
N HIS A 552 -7.06 -4.34 -13.38
CA HIS A 552 -6.05 -3.50 -14.02
C HIS A 552 -5.46 -2.43 -13.09
N ARG A 553 -6.21 -1.95 -12.10
CA ARG A 553 -5.72 -0.94 -11.15
C ARG A 553 -4.48 -1.41 -10.39
N HIS A 554 -4.40 -2.70 -10.09
CA HIS A 554 -3.25 -3.32 -9.44
C HIS A 554 -2.05 -3.54 -10.37
N HIS A 555 -2.16 -3.15 -11.65
CA HIS A 555 -1.12 -3.34 -12.68
C HIS A 555 -0.55 -2.03 -13.25
N LEU A 556 -0.83 -0.89 -12.60
CA LEU A 556 -0.37 0.44 -13.01
C LEU A 556 1.14 0.65 -12.96
#